data_AF-A0A7Y7CYF5-F1
#
_entry.id   AF-A0A7Y7CYF5-F1
#
_cell.length_a   1.000
_cell.length_b   1.000
_cell.length_c   1.000
_cell.angle_alpha   90.00
_cell.angle_beta   90.00
_cell.angle_gamma   90.00
#
_symmetry.space_group_name_H-M   'P 1'
#
loop_
_entity.id
_entity.type
_entity.pdbx_description
1 polymer ?
#
loop_
_entity_poly.entity_id
_entity_poly.type
_entity_poly.pdbx_seq_one_letter_code
_entity_poly.pdbx_strand_id
1 'polypeptide(L)'
;MLISYELSKGGVVPPISRSPDRVGLIQGVHAAVDPGRGRVTARKGGVIGLQFSGISAEAEWMEIGIQLGSKRWLGSTRIFVQMRVTGTPETSARVALRVQMRDGFQDFFAAEPVQLSAAPAWAGAELFPPAWAAQAGTRLDVHLFLPPRDTEVEIHDFAATASGA
;
A
#
# COMPACT_ATOMS: atom_id res chain seq x y z
N MET A 1 -11.63 2.28 15.34
CA MET A 1 -11.04 0.97 14.96
C MET A 1 -9.55 1.17 14.72
N LEU A 2 -8.72 0.18 15.04
CA LEU A 2 -7.26 0.24 14.90
C LEU A 2 -6.76 -1.06 14.29
N ILE A 3 -5.91 -0.94 13.27
CA ILE A 3 -4.98 -1.99 12.86
C ILE A 3 -3.59 -1.40 12.95
N SER A 4 -2.70 -2.10 13.63
CA SER A 4 -1.29 -1.79 13.69
C SER A 4 -0.53 -3.06 13.31
N TYR A 5 0.31 -2.95 12.29
CA TYR A 5 1.30 -3.96 11.97
C TYR A 5 2.65 -3.43 12.45
N GLU A 6 3.20 -4.05 13.50
CA GLU A 6 4.61 -3.93 13.83
C GLU A 6 5.37 -4.87 12.89
N LEU A 7 5.67 -4.37 11.68
CA LEU A 7 6.26 -5.16 10.60
C LEU A 7 7.69 -5.61 10.93
N SER A 8 8.32 -4.98 11.92
CA SER A 8 9.64 -5.33 12.43
C SER A 8 9.73 -6.70 13.13
N LYS A 9 8.59 -7.33 13.45
CA LYS A 9 8.52 -8.68 14.04
C LYS A 9 8.08 -9.77 13.05
N GLY A 10 7.78 -9.42 11.80
CA GLY A 10 7.37 -10.36 10.76
C GLY A 10 8.58 -10.95 10.05
N GLY A 11 8.89 -12.22 10.32
CA GLY A 11 9.97 -12.95 9.67
C GLY A 11 9.86 -13.00 8.14
N VAL A 12 10.99 -13.30 7.50
CA VAL A 12 11.16 -13.43 6.04
C VAL A 12 10.03 -14.26 5.43
N VAL A 13 9.20 -13.63 4.60
CA VAL A 13 8.19 -14.37 3.83
C VAL A 13 8.72 -14.63 2.42
N PRO A 14 8.81 -15.90 1.99
CA PRO A 14 9.14 -16.22 0.62
C PRO A 14 8.02 -15.71 -0.31
N PRO A 15 8.35 -15.04 -1.44
CA PRO A 15 7.34 -14.53 -2.37
C PRO A 15 6.47 -15.68 -2.88
N ILE A 16 5.15 -15.54 -2.78
CA ILE A 16 4.18 -16.52 -3.29
C ILE A 16 3.97 -16.37 -4.81
N SER A 17 4.55 -15.33 -5.42
CA SER A 17 4.26 -14.99 -6.82
C SER A 17 5.11 -15.76 -7.82
N ARG A 18 4.46 -16.21 -8.89
CA ARG A 18 5.07 -16.80 -10.09
C ARG A 18 5.41 -15.76 -11.15
N SER A 19 5.05 -14.49 -10.93
CA SER A 19 5.20 -13.40 -11.91
C SER A 19 6.14 -12.32 -11.36
N PRO A 20 7.10 -11.82 -12.16
CA PRO A 20 8.07 -10.82 -11.71
C PRO A 20 7.46 -9.45 -11.43
N ASP A 21 6.26 -9.17 -11.95
CA ASP A 21 5.55 -7.89 -11.83
C ASP A 21 4.67 -7.79 -10.58
N ARG A 22 4.53 -8.86 -9.80
CA ARG A 22 3.73 -8.89 -8.57
C ARG A 22 4.39 -9.74 -7.53
N VAL A 23 4.36 -9.34 -6.27
CA VAL A 23 4.83 -10.14 -5.14
C VAL A 23 3.84 -10.07 -3.98
N GLY A 24 3.50 -11.23 -3.41
CA GLY A 24 2.88 -11.30 -2.09
C GLY A 24 3.99 -11.28 -1.04
N LEU A 25 3.86 -10.41 -0.04
CA LEU A 25 4.87 -10.20 0.99
C LEU A 25 4.47 -10.93 2.25
N ILE A 26 3.63 -10.36 3.10
CA ILE A 26 3.03 -11.05 4.25
C ILE A 26 1.53 -11.23 4.01
N GLN A 27 0.83 -11.93 4.90
CA GLN A 27 -0.63 -12.00 4.81
C GLN A 27 -1.23 -10.58 4.79
N GLY A 28 -1.95 -10.27 3.72
CA GLY A 28 -2.58 -8.96 3.53
C GLY A 28 -1.69 -7.89 2.90
N VAL A 29 -0.39 -8.11 2.69
CA VAL A 29 0.48 -7.12 2.01
C VAL A 29 1.02 -7.66 0.70
N HIS A 30 0.91 -6.86 -0.35
CA HIS A 30 1.43 -7.17 -1.68
C HIS A 30 2.02 -5.93 -2.34
N ALA A 31 2.85 -6.15 -3.35
CA ALA A 31 3.33 -5.09 -4.23
C ALA A 31 3.20 -5.55 -5.69
N ALA A 32 2.97 -4.59 -6.58
CA ALA A 32 2.83 -4.85 -8.00
C ALA A 32 3.27 -3.65 -8.83
N VAL A 33 3.63 -3.93 -10.08
CA VAL A 33 3.83 -2.96 -11.14
C VAL A 33 2.95 -3.36 -12.33
N ASP A 34 2.65 -2.39 -13.18
CA ASP A 34 2.01 -2.61 -14.48
C ASP A 34 2.58 -3.86 -15.19
N PRO A 35 1.73 -4.86 -15.53
CA PRO A 35 2.19 -6.17 -15.98
C PRO A 35 3.17 -6.14 -17.15
N GLY A 36 4.29 -6.84 -16.98
CA GLY A 36 5.37 -6.88 -17.98
C GLY A 36 6.15 -5.57 -18.15
N ARG A 37 5.85 -4.52 -17.36
CA ARG A 37 6.52 -3.21 -17.43
C ARG A 37 7.59 -2.98 -16.36
N GLY A 38 7.95 -4.03 -15.63
CA GLY A 38 9.03 -3.97 -14.65
C GLY A 38 9.08 -5.22 -13.78
N ARG A 39 9.89 -5.14 -12.73
CA ARG A 39 10.05 -6.21 -11.75
C ARG A 39 9.89 -5.68 -10.34
N VAL A 40 9.25 -6.46 -9.48
CA VAL A 40 9.20 -6.25 -8.04
C VAL A 40 9.93 -7.38 -7.35
N THR A 41 10.90 -7.06 -6.52
CA THR A 41 11.66 -8.04 -5.73
C THR A 41 11.51 -7.73 -4.25
N ALA A 42 11.08 -8.73 -3.47
CA ALA A 42 11.09 -8.64 -2.03
C ALA A 42 12.52 -8.80 -1.49
N ARG A 43 12.95 -7.89 -0.61
CA ARG A 43 14.26 -7.92 0.04
C ARG A 43 14.12 -8.59 1.42
N LYS A 44 15.14 -9.37 1.82
CA LYS A 44 15.20 -9.98 3.16
C LYS A 44 15.57 -8.92 4.21
N GLY A 45 14.94 -8.96 5.38
CA GLY A 45 15.25 -8.08 6.49
C GLY A 45 14.20 -8.16 7.60
N GLY A 46 14.36 -7.34 8.64
CA GLY A 46 13.35 -7.12 9.68
C GLY A 46 12.36 -6.02 9.31
N VAL A 47 12.07 -5.85 8.02
CA VAL A 47 11.17 -4.82 7.45
C VAL A 47 10.54 -5.40 6.18
N ILE A 48 9.45 -4.78 5.69
CA ILE A 48 8.98 -5.05 4.33
C ILE A 48 9.86 -4.24 3.36
N GLY A 49 10.91 -4.88 2.84
CA GLY A 49 11.78 -4.29 1.83
C GLY A 49 11.36 -4.70 0.40
N LEU A 50 11.26 -3.72 -0.48
CA LEU A 50 10.86 -3.87 -1.88
C LEU A 50 11.85 -3.15 -2.80
N GLN A 51 12.18 -3.79 -3.91
CA GLN A 51 12.90 -3.17 -5.01
C GLN A 51 12.08 -3.28 -6.29
N PHE A 52 11.72 -2.13 -6.85
CA PHE A 52 11.16 -1.99 -8.18
C PHE A 52 12.30 -1.68 -9.15
N SER A 53 12.47 -2.50 -10.19
CA SER A 53 13.60 -2.37 -11.12
C SER A 53 13.23 -2.69 -12.55
N GLY A 54 13.96 -2.07 -13.49
CA GLY A 54 13.70 -2.21 -14.92
C GLY A 54 12.34 -1.65 -15.30
N ILE A 55 11.90 -0.59 -14.63
CA ILE A 55 10.59 0.02 -14.88
C ILE A 55 10.59 0.72 -16.23
N SER A 56 9.67 0.31 -17.10
CA SER A 56 9.49 0.88 -18.44
C SER A 56 8.97 2.31 -18.35
N ALA A 57 9.38 3.16 -19.29
CA ALA A 57 8.79 4.50 -19.46
C ALA A 57 7.29 4.46 -19.82
N GLU A 58 6.79 3.30 -20.29
CA GLU A 58 5.37 3.07 -20.58
C GLU A 58 4.59 2.51 -19.38
N ALA A 59 5.24 2.26 -18.24
CA ALA A 59 4.55 1.77 -17.05
C ALA A 59 3.61 2.87 -16.52
N GLU A 60 2.34 2.53 -16.31
CA GLU A 60 1.36 3.52 -15.83
C GLU A 60 1.32 3.60 -14.30
N TRP A 61 1.65 2.52 -13.60
CA TRP A 61 1.52 2.45 -12.15
C TRP A 61 2.48 1.47 -11.48
N MET A 62 2.78 1.78 -10.22
CA MET A 62 3.42 0.91 -9.24
C MET A 62 2.64 1.04 -7.93
N GLU A 63 2.33 -0.06 -7.25
CA GLU A 63 1.58 -0.03 -6.00
C GLU A 63 2.11 -0.97 -4.93
N ILE A 64 1.85 -0.60 -3.68
CA ILE A 64 1.93 -1.47 -2.50
C ILE A 64 0.54 -1.48 -1.87
N GLY A 65 -0.09 -2.65 -1.79
CA GLY A 65 -1.45 -2.81 -1.25
C GLY A 65 -1.44 -3.52 0.10
N ILE A 66 -2.21 -3.00 1.05
CA ILE A 66 -2.33 -3.43 2.44
C ILE A 66 -3.82 -3.68 2.75
N GLN A 67 -4.17 -4.93 3.01
CA GLN A 67 -5.54 -5.34 3.31
C GLN A 67 -5.89 -5.03 4.76
N LEU A 68 -7.01 -4.34 4.99
CA LEU A 68 -7.48 -4.00 6.34
C LEU A 68 -8.31 -5.14 6.99
N GLY A 69 -8.58 -6.23 6.26
CA GLY A 69 -9.14 -7.48 6.78
C GLY A 69 -10.61 -7.48 7.23
N SER A 70 -11.18 -6.35 7.66
CA SER A 70 -12.55 -6.27 8.21
C SER A 70 -13.51 -5.45 7.34
N LYS A 71 -14.75 -5.92 7.18
CA LYS A 71 -15.80 -5.12 6.52
C LYS A 71 -16.22 -3.89 7.33
N ARG A 72 -15.90 -3.85 8.63
CA ARG A 72 -16.23 -2.70 9.50
C ARG A 72 -15.61 -1.39 8.98
N TRP A 73 -14.48 -1.48 8.26
CA TRP A 73 -13.79 -0.30 7.71
C TRP A 73 -14.64 0.45 6.68
N LEU A 74 -15.52 -0.28 5.97
CA LEU A 74 -16.41 0.30 4.97
C LEU A 74 -17.44 1.27 5.55
N GLY A 75 -17.81 1.09 6.83
CA GLY A 75 -18.75 1.97 7.53
C GLY A 75 -18.12 3.23 8.12
N SER A 76 -16.80 3.41 7.97
CA SER A 76 -16.10 4.55 8.59
C SER A 76 -16.25 5.81 7.74
N THR A 77 -16.50 6.96 8.36
CA THR A 77 -16.51 8.25 7.65
C THR A 77 -15.12 8.85 7.50
N ARG A 78 -14.14 8.39 8.30
CA ARG A 78 -12.79 8.93 8.34
C ARG A 78 -11.78 7.85 8.68
N ILE A 79 -10.71 7.77 7.88
CA ILE A 79 -9.60 6.83 8.05
C ILE A 79 -8.29 7.60 8.03
N PHE A 80 -7.44 7.36 9.04
CA PHE A 80 -6.08 7.86 9.07
C PHE A 80 -5.12 6.69 8.85
N VAL A 81 -4.16 6.88 7.97
CA VAL A 81 -3.06 5.94 7.70
C VAL A 81 -1.75 6.61 8.09
N GLN A 82 -0.90 5.89 8.81
CA GLN A 82 0.47 6.29 9.11
C GLN A 82 1.42 5.12 8.85
N MET A 83 2.56 5.42 8.26
CA MET A 83 3.59 4.46 7.89
C MET A 83 4.94 5.02 8.27
N ARG A 84 5.80 4.19 8.86
CA ARG A 84 7.21 4.51 8.96
C ARG A 84 7.91 3.89 7.76
N VAL A 85 8.39 4.72 6.85
CA VAL A 85 8.75 4.29 5.50
C VAL A 85 9.96 5.05 4.96
N THR A 86 10.71 4.40 4.07
CA THR A 86 11.78 4.98 3.24
C THR A 86 11.47 4.86 1.76
N GLY A 87 12.01 5.77 0.96
CA GLY A 87 12.03 5.71 -0.50
C GLY A 87 13.41 6.09 -1.02
N THR A 88 14.04 5.23 -1.82
CA THR A 88 15.34 5.50 -2.45
C THR A 88 15.27 5.25 -3.96
N PRO A 89 15.48 6.27 -4.81
CA PRO A 89 15.68 7.68 -4.46
C PRO A 89 14.45 8.27 -3.77
N GLU A 90 14.63 9.44 -3.13
CA GLU A 90 13.51 10.14 -2.50
C GLU A 90 12.37 10.34 -3.50
N THR A 91 11.15 10.06 -3.05
CA THR A 91 9.99 9.99 -3.92
C THR A 91 8.73 10.42 -3.17
N SER A 92 7.71 10.81 -3.91
CA SER A 92 6.37 10.98 -3.37
C SER A 92 5.54 9.74 -3.64
N ALA A 93 4.58 9.44 -2.78
CA ALA A 93 3.61 8.37 -3.02
C ALA A 93 2.19 8.87 -2.73
N ARG A 94 1.22 8.37 -3.48
CA ARG A 94 -0.20 8.70 -3.27
C ARG A 94 -0.88 7.58 -2.50
N VAL A 95 -1.38 7.89 -1.31
CA VAL A 95 -2.20 6.96 -0.53
C VAL A 95 -3.60 6.95 -1.12
N ALA A 96 -4.19 5.77 -1.28
CA ALA A 96 -5.58 5.61 -1.66
C ALA A 96 -6.29 4.55 -0.82
N LEU A 97 -7.60 4.69 -0.69
CA LEU A 97 -8.48 3.61 -0.25
C LEU A 97 -9.03 2.90 -1.48
N ARG A 98 -8.82 1.59 -1.57
CA ARG A 98 -9.46 0.76 -2.60
C ARG A 98 -10.71 0.12 -2.03
N VAL A 99 -11.88 0.59 -2.48
CA VAL A 99 -13.17 -0.05 -2.18
C VAL A 99 -13.39 -1.16 -3.19
N GLN A 100 -13.31 -2.40 -2.74
CA GLN A 100 -13.66 -3.56 -3.55
C GLN A 100 -15.19 -3.70 -3.61
N MET A 101 -15.73 -3.98 -4.78
CA MET A 101 -17.15 -4.23 -5.05
C MET A 101 -17.28 -5.63 -5.66
N ARG A 102 -18.50 -6.02 -6.07
CA ARG A 102 -18.70 -7.33 -6.73
C ARG A 102 -18.05 -7.36 -8.13
N ASP A 103 -18.17 -6.27 -8.87
CA ASP A 103 -17.80 -6.21 -10.29
C ASP A 103 -16.54 -5.38 -10.55
N GLY A 104 -15.72 -5.14 -9.52
CA GLY A 104 -14.48 -4.37 -9.64
C GLY A 104 -14.10 -3.65 -8.37
N PHE A 105 -13.34 -2.58 -8.51
CA PHE A 105 -12.91 -1.73 -7.40
C PHE A 105 -12.90 -0.26 -7.81
N GLN A 106 -12.86 0.62 -6.82
CA GLN A 106 -12.64 2.04 -7.03
C GLN A 106 -11.64 2.58 -6.00
N ASP A 107 -10.70 3.39 -6.48
CA ASP A 107 -9.66 4.01 -5.65
C ASP A 107 -10.03 5.45 -5.28
N PHE A 108 -9.88 5.77 -3.99
CA PHE A 108 -10.10 7.10 -3.42
C PHE A 108 -8.79 7.62 -2.87
N PHE A 109 -8.20 8.56 -3.59
CA PHE A 109 -6.89 9.11 -3.25
C PHE A 109 -6.99 10.13 -2.11
N ALA A 110 -5.96 10.14 -1.26
CA ALA A 110 -5.69 11.26 -0.37
C ALA A 110 -5.48 12.55 -1.18
N ALA A 111 -5.82 13.69 -0.59
CA ALA A 111 -5.67 14.98 -1.24
C ALA A 111 -4.21 15.27 -1.62
N GLU A 112 -3.30 15.02 -0.67
CA GLU A 112 -1.87 15.29 -0.83
C GLU A 112 -1.07 13.99 -0.90
N PRO A 113 -0.02 13.93 -1.74
CA PRO A 113 0.93 12.84 -1.70
C PRO A 113 1.76 12.89 -0.41
N VAL A 114 2.22 11.73 0.04
CA VAL A 114 3.18 11.61 1.14
C VAL A 114 4.60 11.56 0.60
N GLN A 115 5.54 12.21 1.27
CA GLN A 115 6.96 12.15 0.90
C GLN A 115 7.63 10.95 1.56
N LEU A 116 8.41 10.21 0.78
CA LEU A 116 9.24 9.08 1.22
C LEU A 116 10.70 9.53 1.12
N SER A 117 11.31 9.82 2.28
CA SER A 117 12.71 10.22 2.38
C SER A 117 13.65 9.02 2.33
N ALA A 118 14.95 9.29 2.14
CA ALA A 118 15.99 8.25 2.20
C ALA A 118 16.20 7.70 3.63
N ALA A 119 15.79 8.46 4.66
CA ALA A 119 15.82 8.02 6.06
C ALA A 119 14.41 7.60 6.55
N PRO A 120 14.30 6.61 7.46
CA PRO A 120 13.00 6.16 7.96
C PRO A 120 12.25 7.27 8.71
N ALA A 121 11.15 7.73 8.14
CA ALA A 121 10.31 8.79 8.70
C ALA A 121 8.84 8.38 8.73
N TRP A 122 8.07 8.99 9.63
CA TRP A 122 6.62 8.83 9.64
C TRP A 122 5.99 9.68 8.53
N ALA A 123 5.23 9.01 7.68
CA ALA A 123 4.42 9.59 6.62
C ALA A 123 2.98 9.11 6.80
N GLY A 124 2.00 9.95 6.50
CA GLY A 124 0.61 9.58 6.70
C GLY A 124 -0.36 10.41 5.89
N ALA A 125 -1.56 9.88 5.75
CA ALA A 125 -2.63 10.53 5.01
C ALA A 125 -3.96 10.30 5.74
N GLU A 126 -4.84 11.28 5.58
CA GLU A 126 -6.21 11.22 6.01
C GLU A 126 -7.11 11.03 4.79
N LEU A 127 -8.03 10.07 4.86
CA LEU A 127 -8.92 9.70 3.78
C LEU A 127 -10.37 9.62 4.27
N PHE A 128 -11.29 9.99 3.39
CA PHE A 128 -12.73 9.99 3.64
C PHE A 128 -13.38 9.01 2.67
N PRO A 129 -13.71 7.78 3.12
CA PRO A 129 -14.46 6.85 2.30
C PRO A 129 -15.77 7.50 1.84
N PRO A 130 -16.22 7.28 0.59
CA PRO A 130 -17.52 7.78 0.18
C PRO A 130 -18.63 7.06 0.95
N ALA A 131 -19.72 7.77 1.25
CA ALA A 131 -20.82 7.24 2.07
C ALA A 131 -21.43 5.94 1.49
N TRP A 132 -21.39 5.75 0.18
CA TRP A 132 -21.90 4.55 -0.47
C TRP A 132 -21.03 3.30 -0.22
N ALA A 133 -19.75 3.46 0.17
CA ALA A 133 -18.82 2.35 0.36
C ALA A 133 -19.33 1.33 1.40
N ALA A 134 -20.02 1.81 2.44
CA ALA A 134 -20.65 0.97 3.45
C ALA A 134 -21.70 0.00 2.89
N GLN A 135 -22.37 0.40 1.80
CA GLN A 135 -23.51 -0.32 1.23
C GLN A 135 -23.08 -1.24 0.08
N ALA A 136 -22.20 -0.75 -0.81
CA ALA A 136 -21.81 -1.47 -2.02
C ALA A 136 -20.45 -2.19 -1.89
N GLY A 137 -19.62 -1.80 -0.92
CA GLY A 137 -18.30 -2.36 -0.73
C GLY A 137 -18.32 -3.77 -0.11
N THR A 138 -17.38 -4.59 -0.53
CA THR A 138 -17.12 -5.93 0.00
C THR A 138 -15.85 -5.98 0.85
N ARG A 139 -14.89 -5.10 0.56
CA ARG A 139 -13.62 -4.94 1.29
C ARG A 139 -13.07 -3.54 1.09
N LEU A 140 -12.30 -3.06 2.07
CA LEU A 140 -11.51 -1.83 1.98
C LEU A 140 -10.04 -2.17 2.19
N ASP A 141 -9.20 -1.76 1.24
CA ASP A 141 -7.76 -1.92 1.29
C ASP A 141 -7.08 -0.53 1.23
N VAL A 142 -5.87 -0.41 1.77
CA VAL A 142 -5.02 0.78 1.61
C VAL A 142 -4.00 0.50 0.52
N HIS A 143 -3.85 1.43 -0.42
CA HIS A 143 -2.88 1.34 -1.50
C HIS A 143 -1.93 2.54 -1.44
N LEU A 144 -0.65 2.28 -1.66
CA LEU A 144 0.39 3.29 -1.82
C LEU A 144 0.87 3.25 -3.27
N PHE A 145 0.51 4.26 -4.05
CA PHE A 145 0.91 4.40 -5.45
C PHE A 145 2.20 5.18 -5.57
N LEU A 146 3.18 4.58 -6.24
CA LEU A 146 4.50 5.13 -6.49
C LEU A 146 4.60 5.59 -7.95
N PRO A 147 5.41 6.63 -8.25
CA PRO A 147 5.77 6.97 -9.62
C PRO A 147 6.40 5.77 -10.32
N PRO A 148 6.08 5.51 -11.60
CA PRO A 148 6.58 4.36 -12.35
C PRO A 148 8.07 4.55 -12.72
N ARG A 149 8.95 4.29 -11.75
CA ARG A 149 10.41 4.35 -11.92
C ARG A 149 11.10 3.41 -10.93
N ASP A 150 12.34 3.05 -11.25
CA ASP A 150 13.19 2.25 -10.36
C ASP A 150 13.27 2.91 -8.98
N THR A 151 12.83 2.18 -7.96
CA THR A 151 12.66 2.67 -6.59
C THR A 151 12.82 1.52 -5.60
N GLU A 152 13.51 1.78 -4.50
CA GLU A 152 13.51 0.93 -3.31
C GLU A 152 12.60 1.53 -2.24
N VAL A 153 11.79 0.69 -1.60
CA VAL A 153 10.89 1.08 -0.53
C VAL A 153 11.05 0.12 0.64
N GLU A 154 11.21 0.66 1.85
CA GLU A 154 11.16 -0.14 3.07
C GLU A 154 10.03 0.37 3.97
N ILE A 155 9.12 -0.51 4.36
CA ILE A 155 8.06 -0.21 5.33
C ILE A 155 8.44 -0.87 6.66
N HIS A 156 8.72 -0.04 7.65
CA HIS A 156 9.13 -0.44 8.99
C HIS A 156 7.92 -0.68 9.89
N ASP A 157 6.91 0.17 9.78
CA ASP A 157 5.70 0.14 10.60
C ASP A 157 4.50 0.64 9.79
N PHE A 158 3.32 0.11 10.06
CA PHE A 158 2.05 0.58 9.50
C PHE A 158 0.98 0.64 10.58
N ALA A 159 0.23 1.74 10.61
CA ALA A 159 -0.96 1.89 11.42
C ALA A 159 -2.09 2.50 10.58
N ALA A 160 -3.30 1.98 10.76
CA ALA A 160 -4.51 2.59 10.27
C ALA A 160 -5.50 2.74 11.43
N THR A 161 -6.16 3.89 11.52
CA THR A 161 -7.26 4.13 12.46
C THR A 161 -8.50 4.61 11.73
N ALA A 162 -9.67 4.32 12.27
CA ALA A 162 -10.93 4.79 11.71
C ALA A 162 -11.91 5.28 12.78
N SER A 163 -12.74 6.26 12.41
CA SER A 163 -13.79 6.85 13.22
C SER A 163 -15.09 7.05 12.43
N GLY A 164 -16.20 7.25 13.15
CA GLY A 164 -17.52 7.53 12.59
C GLY A 164 -18.19 6.31 11.97
N ALA A 165 -18.43 5.27 12.77
CA ALA A 165 -19.16 4.06 12.38
C ALA A 165 -20.58 4.07 12.97
#